data_AF-A0A955PQ77-F1
#
_entry.id   AF-A0A955PQ77-F1
#
_cell.length_a   1.000
_cell.length_b   1.000
_cell.length_c   1.000
_cell.angle_alpha   90.00
_cell.angle_beta   90.00
_cell.angle_gamma   90.00
#
_symmetry.space_group_name_H-M   'P 1'
#
loop_
_entity.id
_entity.type
_entity.pdbx_description
1 polymer ?
#
loop_
_entity_poly.entity_id
_entity_poly.type
_entity_poly.pdbx_seq_one_letter_code
_entity_poly.pdbx_strand_id
1 'polypeptide(L)'
;EMFGGLHPSPFGNRVYARGIVRLFDTVWGADTDLKAAPVSHAPLPSPIDPLNYEHGHYVELSEAHLKSGWEIVESWESTDDTSTRKRFIHIPTLEALEPDAELELAFTGTAVGLLMTVGPDVGVLEYAIDGGEAKRVDPFTEWSDRLHIPWALMLETELEPGPHRLVLRTTEGKNDRSVGNAQRIVRFLVNGPRGPQAD
;
A
#
# COMPACT_ATOMS: atom_id res chain seq x y z
N GLU A 1 -25.32 23.18 11.22
CA GLU A 1 -24.44 22.02 10.98
C GLU A 1 -23.14 22.53 10.37
N MET A 2 -21.99 22.05 10.84
CA MET A 2 -20.71 22.37 10.23
C MET A 2 -20.52 21.44 9.03
N PHE A 3 -20.64 21.96 7.81
CA PHE A 3 -20.23 21.26 6.59
C PHE A 3 -18.69 21.27 6.54
N GLY A 4 -18.03 20.12 6.32
CA GLY A 4 -16.57 20.12 6.15
C GLY A 4 -15.77 18.90 6.59
N GLY A 5 -16.39 17.76 6.93
CA GLY A 5 -15.66 16.51 7.21
C GLY A 5 -15.56 15.58 6.00
N LEU A 6 -14.51 14.74 5.93
CA LEU A 6 -14.31 13.73 4.87
C LEU A 6 -15.40 12.64 4.87
N HIS A 7 -15.84 12.21 6.06
CA HIS A 7 -16.80 11.12 6.21
C HIS A 7 -18.23 11.66 6.33
N PRO A 8 -19.13 11.37 5.36
CA PRO A 8 -20.48 11.88 5.41
C PRO A 8 -21.27 11.30 6.59
N SER A 9 -22.10 12.15 7.20
CA SER A 9 -23.10 11.70 8.18
C SER A 9 -24.14 10.77 7.53
N PRO A 10 -25.02 10.11 8.29
CA PRO A 10 -26.12 9.33 7.70
C PRO A 10 -26.98 10.14 6.71
N PHE A 11 -27.14 11.45 6.94
CA PHE A 11 -27.81 12.33 5.97
C PHE A 11 -26.99 12.50 4.68
N GLY A 12 -25.70 12.82 4.80
CA GLY A 12 -24.80 12.94 3.65
C GLY A 12 -24.73 11.65 2.82
N ASN A 13 -24.63 10.49 3.48
CA ASN A 13 -24.67 9.18 2.82
C ASN A 13 -25.93 9.01 1.97
N ARG A 14 -27.10 9.45 2.46
CA ARG A 14 -28.35 9.39 1.68
C ARG A 14 -28.32 10.30 0.46
N VAL A 15 -27.62 11.43 0.50
CA VAL A 15 -27.46 12.32 -0.66
C VAL A 15 -26.64 11.62 -1.74
N TYR A 16 -25.48 11.04 -1.40
CA TYR A 16 -24.67 10.25 -2.33
C TYR A 16 -25.45 9.07 -2.91
N ALA A 17 -26.11 8.29 -2.05
CA ALA A 17 -26.91 7.13 -2.47
C ALA A 17 -28.01 7.51 -3.46
N ARG A 18 -28.75 8.60 -3.22
CA ARG A 18 -29.79 9.09 -4.14
C ARG A 18 -29.22 9.53 -5.49
N GLY A 19 -28.03 10.13 -5.51
CA GLY A 19 -27.34 10.47 -6.75
C GLY A 19 -27.01 9.24 -7.59
N ILE A 20 -26.45 8.20 -6.94
CA ILE A 20 -26.13 6.92 -7.59
C ILE A 20 -27.41 6.23 -8.09
N VAL A 21 -28.47 6.17 -7.28
CA VAL A 21 -29.76 5.60 -7.67
C VAL A 21 -30.32 6.34 -8.89
N ARG A 22 -30.28 7.66 -8.91
CA ARG A 22 -30.75 8.45 -10.06
C ARG A 22 -29.97 8.14 -11.34
N LEU A 23 -28.65 7.93 -11.25
CA LEU A 23 -27.85 7.50 -12.40
C LEU A 23 -28.36 6.16 -12.93
N PHE A 24 -28.53 5.17 -12.04
CA PHE A 24 -29.04 3.86 -12.43
C PHE A 24 -30.46 3.91 -13.00
N ASP A 25 -31.38 4.64 -12.39
CA ASP A 25 -32.74 4.83 -12.92
C ASP A 25 -32.71 5.46 -14.32
N THR A 26 -31.71 6.31 -14.62
CA THR A 26 -31.56 6.96 -15.92
C THR A 26 -31.01 6.00 -16.98
N VAL A 27 -30.01 5.19 -16.65
CA VAL A 27 -29.33 4.31 -17.63
C VAL A 27 -29.95 2.90 -17.73
N TRP A 28 -30.66 2.46 -16.70
CA TRP A 28 -31.39 1.17 -16.61
C TRP A 28 -32.92 1.37 -16.51
N GLY A 29 -33.42 2.52 -16.96
CA GLY A 29 -34.85 2.83 -16.98
C GLY A 29 -35.66 1.95 -17.95
N ALA A 30 -36.95 2.25 -18.07
CA ALA A 30 -37.92 1.44 -18.80
C ALA A 30 -37.58 1.18 -20.28
N ASP A 31 -36.78 2.04 -20.91
CA ASP A 31 -36.36 1.93 -22.31
C ASP A 31 -35.09 1.08 -22.51
N THR A 32 -34.44 0.63 -21.42
CA THR A 32 -33.24 -0.19 -21.49
C THR A 32 -33.61 -1.67 -21.66
N ASP A 33 -33.44 -2.21 -22.88
CA ASP A 33 -33.58 -3.65 -23.11
C ASP A 33 -32.36 -4.41 -22.58
N LEU A 34 -32.44 -4.87 -21.33
CA LEU A 34 -31.43 -5.69 -20.68
C LEU A 34 -31.20 -7.05 -21.35
N LYS A 35 -32.08 -7.49 -22.25
CA LYS A 35 -31.94 -8.74 -23.01
C LYS A 35 -31.36 -8.51 -24.41
N ALA A 36 -31.15 -7.25 -24.81
CA ALA A 36 -30.50 -6.93 -26.06
C ALA A 36 -29.10 -7.54 -26.09
N ALA A 37 -28.66 -7.92 -27.30
CA ALA A 37 -27.30 -8.41 -27.49
C ALA A 37 -26.29 -7.31 -27.09
N PRO A 38 -25.18 -7.66 -26.40
CA PRO A 38 -24.15 -6.70 -26.06
C PRO A 38 -23.65 -5.99 -27.31
N VAL A 39 -23.63 -4.66 -27.28
CA VAL A 39 -22.99 -3.87 -28.33
C VAL A 39 -21.49 -3.84 -28.05
N SER A 40 -20.67 -4.06 -29.08
CA SER A 40 -19.22 -3.91 -28.94
C SER A 40 -18.92 -2.48 -28.49
N HIS A 41 -18.20 -2.34 -27.38
CA HIS A 41 -17.67 -1.04 -26.99
C HIS A 41 -16.58 -0.61 -27.98
N ALA A 42 -16.34 0.69 -28.07
CA ALA A 42 -15.16 1.21 -28.77
C ALA A 42 -13.89 0.70 -28.07
N PRO A 43 -12.78 0.46 -28.80
CA PRO A 43 -11.52 0.11 -28.16
C PRO A 43 -11.16 1.15 -27.10
N LEU A 44 -10.60 0.69 -25.98
CA LEU A 44 -10.12 1.61 -24.96
C LEU A 44 -8.99 2.48 -25.55
N PRO A 45 -8.95 3.78 -25.21
CA PRO A 45 -7.82 4.61 -25.59
C PRO A 45 -6.54 4.10 -24.91
N SER A 46 -5.38 4.52 -25.44
CA SER A 46 -4.11 4.35 -24.74
C SER A 46 -4.19 4.95 -23.33
N PRO A 47 -3.50 4.36 -22.33
CA PRO A 47 -3.44 4.94 -21.00
C PRO A 47 -3.00 6.40 -21.02
N ILE A 48 -3.65 7.22 -20.18
CA ILE A 48 -3.26 8.64 -20.02
C ILE A 48 -1.87 8.73 -19.40
N ASP A 49 -1.58 7.85 -18.44
CA ASP A 49 -0.28 7.69 -17.81
C ASP A 49 0.31 6.33 -18.25
N PRO A 50 1.44 6.31 -18.97
CA PRO A 50 2.10 5.08 -19.37
C PRO A 50 2.73 4.32 -18.18
N LEU A 51 2.89 4.96 -17.02
CA LEU A 51 3.42 4.38 -15.79
C LEU A 51 2.32 4.10 -14.75
N ASN A 52 1.06 4.06 -15.20
CA ASN A 52 -0.07 3.70 -14.36
C ASN A 52 0.10 2.31 -13.70
N TYR A 53 -0.65 2.07 -12.63
CA TYR A 53 -0.56 0.84 -11.82
C TYR A 53 -1.40 -0.33 -12.35
N GLU A 54 -1.68 -0.44 -13.65
CA GLU A 54 -2.46 -1.56 -14.22
C GLU A 54 -1.85 -2.94 -13.95
N HIS A 55 -0.53 -2.99 -13.73
CA HIS A 55 0.21 -4.20 -13.36
C HIS A 55 0.60 -4.23 -11.88
N GLY A 56 -0.04 -3.39 -11.06
CA GLY A 56 0.13 -3.36 -9.61
C GLY A 56 -0.27 -4.69 -8.96
N HIS A 57 0.62 -5.25 -8.15
CA HIS A 57 0.36 -6.47 -7.40
C HIS A 57 1.16 -6.53 -6.10
N TYR A 58 0.75 -7.44 -5.22
CA TYR A 58 1.50 -7.76 -4.02
C TYR A 58 2.55 -8.81 -4.32
N VAL A 59 3.73 -8.63 -3.74
CA VAL A 59 4.80 -9.61 -3.67
C VAL A 59 4.88 -10.14 -2.24
N GLU A 60 5.01 -11.46 -2.11
CA GLU A 60 4.98 -12.16 -0.82
C GLU A 60 6.25 -11.90 -0.01
N LEU A 61 6.12 -11.90 1.32
CA LEU A 61 7.21 -11.54 2.24
C LEU A 61 8.42 -12.50 2.11
N SER A 62 8.15 -13.76 1.75
CA SER A 62 9.16 -14.80 1.55
C SER A 62 10.07 -14.57 0.35
N GLU A 63 9.72 -13.66 -0.57
CA GLU A 63 10.58 -13.30 -1.70
C GLU A 63 11.72 -12.36 -1.29
N ALA A 64 11.64 -11.76 -0.11
CA ALA A 64 12.72 -10.95 0.43
C ALA A 64 13.85 -11.82 1.01
N HIS A 65 15.08 -11.43 0.71
CA HIS A 65 16.27 -11.98 1.34
C HIS A 65 16.61 -11.15 2.59
N LEU A 66 16.31 -11.70 3.76
CA LEU A 66 16.58 -11.06 5.05
C LEU A 66 18.08 -11.20 5.37
N LYS A 67 18.79 -10.08 5.52
CA LYS A 67 20.23 -10.06 5.84
C LYS A 67 20.46 -10.04 7.35
N SER A 68 19.78 -9.12 8.04
CA SER A 68 19.95 -8.89 9.47
C SER A 68 18.71 -8.22 10.07
N GLY A 69 18.41 -8.49 11.33
CA GLY A 69 17.45 -7.74 12.15
C GLY A 69 15.97 -7.84 11.77
N TRP A 70 15.64 -8.37 10.59
CA TRP A 70 14.27 -8.63 10.15
C TRP A 70 13.83 -10.06 10.46
N GLU A 71 12.56 -10.20 10.83
CA GLU A 71 11.90 -11.50 10.98
C GLU A 71 10.45 -11.48 10.46
N ILE A 72 9.94 -12.64 10.05
CA ILE A 72 8.52 -12.78 9.71
C ILE A 72 7.77 -13.21 10.97
N VAL A 73 6.92 -12.34 11.48
CA VAL A 73 5.98 -12.64 12.56
C VAL A 73 4.68 -13.15 11.94
N GLU A 74 4.46 -14.47 11.97
CA GLU A 74 3.35 -15.16 11.31
C GLU A 74 1.95 -14.68 11.73
N SER A 75 1.81 -14.22 12.97
CA SER A 75 0.55 -13.76 13.54
C SER A 75 0.79 -12.48 14.32
N TRP A 76 1.11 -11.40 13.60
CA TRP A 76 1.47 -10.13 14.21
C TRP A 76 0.28 -9.43 14.90
N GLU A 77 0.54 -8.80 16.04
CA GLU A 77 -0.38 -7.92 16.75
C GLU A 77 0.43 -6.85 17.48
N SER A 78 -0.15 -5.66 17.67
CA SER A 78 0.52 -4.61 18.45
C SER A 78 0.67 -5.02 19.90
N THR A 79 1.78 -4.64 20.52
CA THR A 79 2.04 -4.83 21.95
C THR A 79 1.64 -3.62 22.80
N ASP A 80 1.21 -2.52 22.16
CA ASP A 80 0.71 -1.32 22.82
C ASP A 80 -0.83 -1.28 22.89
N ASP A 81 -1.38 -0.29 23.62
CA ASP A 81 -2.83 -0.06 23.72
C ASP A 81 -3.40 0.72 22.52
N THR A 82 -2.60 0.93 21.47
CA THR A 82 -2.98 1.74 20.32
C THR A 82 -3.87 0.94 19.37
N SER A 83 -4.93 1.54 18.86
CA SER A 83 -5.89 0.82 18.02
C SER A 83 -5.27 0.39 16.68
N THR A 84 -5.41 -0.89 16.36
CA THR A 84 -5.07 -1.47 15.05
C THR A 84 -6.32 -1.92 14.31
N ARG A 85 -6.32 -1.81 12.97
CA ARG A 85 -7.43 -2.32 12.14
C ARG A 85 -7.43 -3.85 12.18
N LYS A 86 -8.58 -4.46 12.51
CA LYS A 86 -8.74 -5.92 12.65
C LYS A 86 -8.25 -6.78 11.47
N ARG A 87 -8.21 -6.23 10.26
CA ARG A 87 -7.70 -6.93 9.06
C ARG A 87 -6.16 -7.01 9.00
N PHE A 88 -5.48 -6.24 9.84
CA PHE A 88 -4.01 -6.08 9.89
C PHE A 88 -3.41 -6.61 11.20
N ILE A 89 -4.17 -7.45 11.92
CA ILE A 89 -3.69 -8.25 13.05
C ILE A 89 -3.89 -9.73 12.72
N HIS A 90 -3.11 -10.59 13.36
CA HIS A 90 -3.07 -12.03 13.14
C HIS A 90 -2.79 -12.42 11.68
N ILE A 91 -1.90 -11.66 11.03
CA ILE A 91 -1.41 -11.93 9.68
C ILE A 91 0.12 -11.91 9.66
N PRO A 92 0.78 -12.62 8.72
CA PRO A 92 2.21 -12.55 8.55
C PRO A 92 2.65 -11.11 8.27
N THR A 93 3.61 -10.63 9.06
CA THR A 93 4.18 -9.29 8.95
C THR A 93 5.69 -9.40 9.09
N LEU A 94 6.42 -8.78 8.17
CA LEU A 94 7.86 -8.67 8.24
C LEU A 94 8.21 -7.51 9.17
N GLU A 95 8.83 -7.82 10.30
CA GLU A 95 9.09 -6.89 11.39
C GLU A 95 10.60 -6.70 11.63
N ALA A 96 10.98 -5.45 11.90
CA ALA A 96 12.26 -5.10 12.49
C ALA A 96 12.00 -4.02 13.54
N LEU A 97 12.47 -4.24 14.77
CA LEU A 97 12.22 -3.34 15.89
C LEU A 97 13.38 -2.38 16.17
N GLU A 98 14.59 -2.75 15.73
CA GLU A 98 15.83 -2.02 15.99
C GLU A 98 16.43 -1.43 14.70
N PRO A 99 17.27 -0.39 14.81
CA PRO A 99 18.08 0.12 13.69
C PRO A 99 19.01 -0.94 13.07
N ASP A 100 19.54 -0.64 11.89
CA ASP A 100 20.54 -1.44 11.16
C ASP A 100 20.07 -2.83 10.68
N ALA A 101 18.76 -3.09 10.71
CA ALA A 101 18.18 -4.26 10.07
C ALA A 101 18.17 -4.06 8.55
N GLU A 102 18.61 -5.06 7.79
CA GLU A 102 18.74 -4.99 6.33
C GLU A 102 18.03 -6.17 5.65
N LEU A 103 17.35 -5.87 4.54
CA LEU A 103 16.83 -6.87 3.61
C LEU A 103 17.08 -6.44 2.15
N GLU A 104 16.98 -7.42 1.26
CA GLU A 104 16.96 -7.20 -0.19
C GLU A 104 15.71 -7.80 -0.82
N LEU A 105 15.19 -7.16 -1.86
CA LEU A 105 14.11 -7.68 -2.70
C LEU A 105 14.48 -7.52 -4.18
N ALA A 106 14.46 -8.61 -4.93
CA ALA A 106 14.51 -8.56 -6.38
C ALA A 106 13.09 -8.43 -6.93
N PHE A 107 12.88 -7.56 -7.92
CA PHE A 107 11.58 -7.40 -8.58
C PHE A 107 11.77 -7.04 -10.06
N THR A 108 10.71 -7.15 -10.86
CA THR A 108 10.70 -6.66 -12.25
C THR A 108 9.51 -5.73 -12.42
N GLY A 109 9.74 -4.52 -12.91
CA GLY A 109 8.67 -3.53 -13.02
C GLY A 109 9.15 -2.11 -13.17
N THR A 110 8.24 -1.17 -12.94
CA THR A 110 8.46 0.29 -13.00
C THR A 110 8.24 0.96 -11.65
N ALA A 111 7.68 0.26 -10.66
CA ALA A 111 7.45 0.80 -9.33
C ALA A 111 7.64 -0.24 -8.24
N VAL A 112 8.09 0.21 -7.07
CA VAL A 112 8.20 -0.60 -5.85
C VAL A 112 7.77 0.20 -4.63
N GLY A 113 7.08 -0.46 -3.70
CA GLY A 113 6.59 0.13 -2.47
C GLY A 113 6.34 -0.90 -1.38
N LEU A 114 5.80 -0.43 -0.27
CA LEU A 114 5.53 -1.21 0.94
C LEU A 114 4.07 -0.97 1.36
N LEU A 115 3.32 -2.04 1.61
CA LEU A 115 2.12 -1.96 2.43
C LEU A 115 2.54 -2.21 3.87
N MET A 116 2.38 -1.20 4.73
CA MET A 116 2.89 -1.21 6.10
C MET A 116 1.76 -1.09 7.11
N THR A 117 2.04 -1.53 8.33
CA THR A 117 1.28 -1.15 9.53
C THR A 117 2.08 -0.08 10.28
N VAL A 118 1.69 1.18 10.12
CA VAL A 118 2.44 2.34 10.64
C VAL A 118 1.84 2.76 11.97
N GLY A 119 2.62 2.65 13.05
CA GLY A 119 2.20 2.93 14.41
C GLY A 119 2.98 4.04 15.11
N PRO A 120 2.77 4.22 16.44
CA PRO A 120 3.44 5.26 17.23
C PRO A 120 4.95 5.13 17.31
N ASP A 121 5.47 3.92 17.10
CA ASP A 121 6.87 3.56 17.22
C ASP A 121 7.57 3.41 15.87
N VAL A 122 6.93 3.82 14.76
CA VAL A 122 7.52 3.68 13.43
C VAL A 122 8.77 4.54 13.27
N GLY A 123 9.84 3.97 12.73
CA GLY A 123 11.10 4.68 12.44
C GLY A 123 11.18 5.23 11.02
N VAL A 124 12.30 5.89 10.71
CA VAL A 124 12.69 6.23 9.33
C VAL A 124 13.35 5.03 8.66
N LEU A 125 12.97 4.78 7.42
CA LEU A 125 13.61 3.80 6.53
C LEU A 125 14.64 4.49 5.64
N GLU A 126 15.65 3.71 5.24
CA GLU A 126 16.56 4.05 4.15
C GLU A 126 16.46 2.96 3.08
N TYR A 127 16.45 3.35 1.81
CA TYR A 127 16.40 2.40 0.70
C TYR A 127 17.28 2.83 -0.47
N ALA A 128 17.70 1.86 -1.27
CA ALA A 128 18.40 2.09 -2.52
C ALA A 128 17.92 1.11 -3.59
N ILE A 129 17.84 1.59 -4.84
CA ILE A 129 17.54 0.76 -6.02
C ILE A 129 18.81 0.58 -6.83
N ASP A 130 19.10 -0.67 -7.23
CA ASP A 130 20.19 -1.05 -8.13
C ASP A 130 21.59 -0.57 -7.69
N GLY A 131 21.79 -0.42 -6.38
CA GLY A 131 23.05 0.10 -5.81
C GLY A 131 23.27 1.60 -6.05
N GLY A 132 22.21 2.33 -6.43
CA GLY A 132 22.20 3.78 -6.53
C GLY A 132 22.26 4.48 -5.16
N GLU A 133 22.00 5.79 -5.17
CA GLU A 133 22.01 6.62 -3.96
C GLU A 133 20.94 6.16 -2.96
N ALA A 134 21.33 6.09 -1.69
CA ALA A 134 20.42 5.78 -0.61
C ALA A 134 19.49 6.96 -0.31
N LYS A 135 18.19 6.71 -0.28
CA LYS A 135 17.13 7.68 0.01
C LYS A 135 16.49 7.34 1.34
N ARG A 136 16.13 8.36 2.12
CA ARG A 136 15.43 8.21 3.40
C ARG A 136 13.95 8.56 3.27
N VAL A 137 13.11 7.82 3.97
CA VAL A 137 11.66 8.04 4.00
C VAL A 137 11.13 7.89 5.41
N ASP A 138 10.37 8.89 5.85
CA ASP A 138 9.64 8.87 7.12
C ASP A 138 8.19 8.39 6.86
N PRO A 139 7.84 7.15 7.22
CA PRO A 139 6.48 6.65 7.11
C PRO A 139 5.53 7.21 8.17
N PHE A 140 6.01 7.96 9.17
CA PHE A 140 5.19 8.51 10.23
C PHE A 140 4.08 9.42 9.68
N THR A 141 2.85 9.18 10.09
CA THR A 141 1.66 9.92 9.63
C THR A 141 1.08 10.78 10.75
N GLU A 142 0.14 11.67 10.41
CA GLU A 142 -0.56 12.46 11.42
C GLU A 142 -1.38 11.62 12.42
N TRP A 143 -1.72 10.37 12.06
CA TRP A 143 -2.50 9.43 12.88
C TRP A 143 -1.65 8.43 13.66
N SER A 144 -0.34 8.38 13.39
CA SER A 144 0.56 7.38 13.96
C SER A 144 0.60 7.42 15.48
N ASP A 145 0.32 8.57 16.12
CA ASP A 145 0.25 8.69 17.58
C ASP A 145 -0.97 8.02 18.23
N ARG A 146 -1.92 7.50 17.45
CA ARG A 146 -3.19 6.95 17.95
C ARG A 146 -3.65 5.69 17.21
N LEU A 147 -2.99 5.35 16.10
CA LEU A 147 -3.34 4.21 15.28
C LEU A 147 -2.09 3.53 14.71
N HIS A 148 -2.16 2.20 14.71
CA HIS A 148 -1.42 1.37 13.76
C HIS A 148 -2.22 1.34 12.45
N ILE A 149 -1.94 2.29 11.55
CA ILE A 149 -2.68 2.50 10.31
C ILE A 149 -2.06 1.72 9.15
N PRO A 150 -2.86 1.04 8.31
CA PRO A 150 -2.40 0.52 7.04
C PRO A 150 -1.96 1.66 6.11
N TRP A 151 -0.74 1.61 5.62
CA TRP A 151 -0.17 2.66 4.79
C TRP A 151 0.52 2.07 3.57
N ALA A 152 0.11 2.49 2.37
CA ALA A 152 0.82 2.16 1.14
C ALA A 152 1.88 3.24 0.89
N LEU A 153 3.15 2.88 1.08
CA LEU A 153 4.30 3.75 0.86
C LEU A 153 4.99 3.36 -0.45
N MET A 154 4.86 4.18 -1.48
CA MET A 154 5.65 4.00 -2.70
C MET A 154 7.05 4.55 -2.49
N LEU A 155 8.06 3.74 -2.84
CA LEU A 155 9.48 4.12 -2.77
C LEU A 155 9.94 4.69 -4.12
N GLU A 156 9.61 4.01 -5.22
CA GLU A 156 9.82 4.50 -6.58
C GLU A 156 8.58 4.21 -7.42
N THR A 157 8.29 5.10 -8.36
CA THR A 157 7.09 5.03 -9.22
C THR A 157 7.37 5.14 -10.71
N GLU A 158 8.59 5.49 -11.09
CA GLU A 158 8.97 5.80 -12.47
C GLU A 158 10.32 5.17 -12.85
N LEU A 159 10.58 3.93 -12.40
CA LEU A 159 11.74 3.17 -12.82
C LEU A 159 11.62 2.75 -14.29
N GLU A 160 12.76 2.66 -14.97
CA GLU A 160 12.83 2.06 -16.30
C GLU A 160 12.30 0.61 -16.28
N PRO A 161 11.49 0.17 -17.25
CA PRO A 161 10.95 -1.18 -17.24
C PRO A 161 12.07 -2.23 -17.25
N GLY A 162 12.17 -3.03 -16.19
CA GLY A 162 13.18 -4.08 -16.13
C GLY A 162 13.33 -4.74 -14.78
N PRO A 163 14.33 -5.64 -14.63
CA PRO A 163 14.70 -6.21 -13.35
C PRO A 163 15.43 -5.18 -12.49
N HIS A 164 15.07 -5.14 -11.21
CA HIS A 164 15.63 -4.24 -10.21
C HIS A 164 15.93 -4.98 -8.91
N ARG A 165 16.78 -4.38 -8.09
CA ARG A 165 17.05 -4.81 -6.72
C ARG A 165 16.84 -3.65 -5.74
N LEU A 166 15.90 -3.83 -4.83
CA LEU A 166 15.72 -2.99 -3.65
C LEU A 166 16.63 -3.48 -2.53
N VAL A 167 17.35 -2.56 -1.90
CA VAL A 167 17.97 -2.74 -0.57
C VAL A 167 17.21 -1.84 0.39
N LEU A 168 16.74 -2.39 1.52
CA LEU A 168 15.97 -1.66 2.53
C LEU A 168 16.63 -1.81 3.90
N ARG A 169 16.77 -0.70 4.62
CA ARG A 169 17.39 -0.63 5.95
C ARG A 169 16.54 0.15 6.94
N THR A 170 16.49 -0.33 8.18
CA THR A 170 16.01 0.48 9.31
C THR A 170 17.12 1.42 9.76
N THR A 171 16.76 2.62 10.22
CA THR A 171 17.72 3.64 10.64
C THR A 171 17.50 4.03 12.10
N GLU A 172 18.50 4.67 12.71
CA GLU A 172 18.34 5.34 14.00
C GLU A 172 17.39 6.56 13.92
N GLY A 173 17.14 7.08 12.71
CA GLY A 173 16.26 8.21 12.50
C GLY A 173 14.79 7.86 12.79
N LYS A 174 14.06 8.84 13.33
CA LYS A 174 12.62 8.77 13.55
C LYS A 174 12.02 10.16 13.60
N ASN A 175 10.71 10.24 13.42
CA ASN A 175 9.95 11.46 13.68
C ASN A 175 10.06 11.86 15.16
N ASP A 176 10.06 13.16 15.48
CA ASP A 176 10.10 13.65 16.86
C ASP A 176 8.93 13.14 17.72
N ARG A 177 7.80 12.81 17.07
CA ARG A 177 6.61 12.25 17.72
C ARG A 177 6.64 10.71 17.82
N SER A 178 7.61 10.05 17.18
CA SER A 178 7.74 8.60 17.23
C SER A 178 8.45 8.14 18.49
N VAL A 179 7.92 7.09 19.10
CA VAL A 179 8.48 6.51 20.33
C VAL A 179 9.51 5.40 20.07
N GLY A 180 9.74 5.01 18.81
CA GLY A 180 10.62 3.90 18.45
C GLY A 180 11.16 3.97 17.02
N ASN A 181 11.69 2.83 16.55
CA ASN A 181 12.28 2.68 15.22
C ASN A 181 11.69 1.50 14.43
N ALA A 182 10.55 0.99 14.88
CA ALA A 182 9.95 -0.24 14.36
C ALA A 182 9.51 -0.09 12.90
N GLN A 183 9.52 -1.20 12.18
CA GLN A 183 9.02 -1.32 10.82
C GLN A 183 8.22 -2.60 10.68
N ARG A 184 7.06 -2.50 10.05
CA ARG A 184 6.09 -3.60 9.93
C ARG A 184 5.52 -3.62 8.53
N ILE A 185 6.07 -4.50 7.70
CA ILE A 185 5.72 -4.63 6.29
C ILE A 185 4.78 -5.83 6.13
N VAL A 186 3.59 -5.58 5.60
CA VAL A 186 2.55 -6.58 5.36
C VAL A 186 2.70 -7.20 3.98
N ARG A 187 3.03 -6.38 2.96
CA ARG A 187 3.30 -6.82 1.59
C ARG A 187 4.28 -5.87 0.92
N PHE A 188 5.05 -6.38 -0.02
CA PHE A 188 5.72 -5.53 -1.01
C PHE A 188 4.73 -5.18 -2.13
N LEU A 189 4.84 -3.98 -2.67
CA LEU A 189 4.02 -3.45 -3.76
C LEU A 189 4.90 -3.37 -4.99
N VAL A 190 4.53 -4.01 -6.09
CA VAL A 190 5.28 -3.93 -7.36
C VAL A 190 4.33 -3.60 -8.50
N ASN A 191 4.73 -2.70 -9.38
CA ASN A 191 4.06 -2.48 -10.67
C ASN A 191 4.90 -3.09 -11.78
N GLY A 192 4.47 -4.24 -12.31
CA GLY A 192 5.27 -4.97 -13.28
C GLY A 192 4.68 -6.34 -13.59
N PRO A 193 5.31 -7.11 -14.49
CA PRO A 193 4.86 -8.46 -14.79
C PRO A 193 4.88 -9.32 -13.53
N ARG A 194 3.80 -10.07 -13.30
CA ARG A 194 3.82 -11.12 -12.28
C ARG A 194 4.77 -12.22 -12.75
N GLY A 195 5.63 -12.71 -11.87
CA GLY A 195 6.30 -13.99 -12.09
C GLY A 195 5.27 -15.10 -12.32
N PRO A 196 5.68 -16.27 -12.86
CA PRO A 196 4.79 -17.41 -12.94
C PRO A 196 4.25 -17.73 -11.55
N GLN A 197 2.92 -17.63 -11.37
CA GLN A 197 2.28 -18.07 -10.14
C GLN A 197 2.50 -19.59 -10.05
N ALA A 198 3.06 -20.06 -8.96
CA ALA A 198 2.97 -21.48 -8.63
C ALA A 198 1.50 -21.76 -8.33
N ASP A 199 0.90 -22.62 -9.17
CA ASP A 199 -0.48 -23.12 -9.02
C ASP A 199 -0.69 -23.83 -7.67
#